data_AF-A0AAW3KC33-F1
#
_entry.id   AF-A0AAW3KC33-F1
#
_cell.length_a   1.000
_cell.length_b   1.000
_cell.length_c   1.000
_cell.angle_alpha   90.00
_cell.angle_beta   90.00
_cell.angle_gamma   90.00
#
_symmetry.space_group_name_H-M   'P 1'
#
loop_
_entity.id
_entity.type
_entity.pdbx_description
1 polymer ?
#
loop_
_entity_poly.entity_id
_entity_poly.type
_entity_poly.pdbx_seq_one_letter_code
_entity_poly.pdbx_strand_id
1 'polypeptide(L)'
;MKAKALLDALAKKLETGSQYELAGVLGVTVQTLINWKQRDEDLSPLQVASALAKSRSAAVLTSQRQTIQPIVELYAINCCETARGSGWQVIDGGSQDTLYARGLKAALEKSYGIYVFYDSQGKALYVGKARLQTVWKEMNLAFNRKRDVQMVTLVHHPDRNQEFQPGSEKLRQPKATNLKLCDLAFYFSAYKVDDEMIEDLEALLVRGFPNDLLNIKMEKFASLRK
;
A
#
# COMPACT_ATOMS: atom_id res chain seq x y z
N MET A 1 37.33 -25.75 -2.91
CA MET A 1 36.04 -25.94 -3.62
C MET A 1 36.06 -25.17 -4.92
N LYS A 2 35.79 -25.83 -6.05
CA LYS A 2 35.75 -25.16 -7.36
C LYS A 2 34.66 -24.09 -7.41
N ALA A 3 35.06 -22.85 -7.70
CA ALA A 3 34.19 -21.68 -7.69
C ALA A 3 32.98 -21.82 -8.62
N LYS A 4 33.18 -22.35 -9.83
CA LYS A 4 32.12 -22.53 -10.82
C LYS A 4 30.99 -23.43 -10.30
N ALA A 5 31.33 -24.58 -9.74
CA ALA A 5 30.36 -25.53 -9.20
C ALA A 5 29.53 -24.93 -8.05
N LEU A 6 30.18 -24.16 -7.16
CA LEU A 6 29.48 -23.46 -6.08
C LEU A 6 28.54 -22.38 -6.61
N LEU A 7 29.00 -21.54 -7.54
CA LEU A 7 28.19 -20.45 -8.10
C LEU A 7 26.98 -20.97 -8.88
N ASP A 8 27.13 -22.07 -9.62
CA ASP A 8 26.02 -22.70 -10.34
C ASP A 8 25.00 -23.31 -9.36
N ALA A 9 25.46 -23.94 -8.27
CA ALA A 9 24.59 -24.45 -7.22
C ALA A 9 23.85 -23.33 -6.47
N LEU A 10 24.54 -22.22 -6.17
CA LEU A 10 23.95 -21.04 -5.54
C LEU A 10 22.93 -20.38 -6.45
N ALA A 11 23.22 -20.20 -7.74
CA ALA A 11 22.28 -19.61 -8.69
C ALA A 11 20.98 -20.42 -8.77
N LYS A 12 21.10 -21.75 -8.78
CA LYS A 12 19.94 -22.66 -8.78
C LYS A 12 19.16 -22.61 -7.46
N LYS A 13 19.85 -22.56 -6.32
CA LYS A 13 19.19 -22.55 -5.00
C LYS A 13 18.58 -21.21 -4.61
N LEU A 14 19.15 -20.12 -5.11
CA LEU A 14 18.68 -18.76 -4.88
C LEU A 14 17.81 -18.24 -6.03
N GLU A 15 17.49 -19.10 -7.00
CA GLU A 15 16.61 -18.83 -8.14
C GLU A 15 17.01 -17.59 -8.95
N THR A 16 18.31 -17.32 -9.09
CA THR A 16 18.82 -16.18 -9.84
C THR A 16 19.06 -16.55 -11.30
N GLY A 17 18.49 -15.78 -12.23
CA GLY A 17 18.61 -15.97 -13.68
C GLY A 17 19.81 -15.25 -14.31
N SER A 18 20.45 -14.32 -13.60
CA SER A 18 21.59 -13.56 -14.11
C SER A 18 22.75 -13.44 -13.12
N GLN A 19 23.95 -13.14 -13.63
CA GLN A 19 25.11 -12.87 -12.77
C GLN A 19 24.93 -11.61 -11.93
N TYR A 20 24.14 -10.65 -12.42
CA TYR A 20 23.79 -9.44 -11.69
C TYR A 20 22.93 -9.75 -10.47
N GLU A 21 21.89 -10.56 -10.65
CA GLU A 21 21.04 -11.03 -9.55
C GLU A 21 21.85 -11.83 -8.52
N LEU A 22 22.67 -12.78 -8.98
CA LEU A 22 23.52 -13.58 -8.09
C LEU A 22 24.49 -12.71 -7.29
N ALA A 23 25.11 -11.72 -7.91
CA ALA A 23 26.00 -10.78 -7.24
C ALA A 23 25.25 -9.97 -6.17
N GLY A 24 24.04 -9.51 -6.50
CA GLY A 24 23.16 -8.80 -5.59
C GLY A 24 22.80 -9.63 -4.36
N VAL A 25 22.34 -10.87 -4.55
CA VAL A 25 21.96 -11.77 -3.44
C VAL A 25 23.16 -12.14 -2.56
N LEU A 26 24.35 -12.29 -3.16
CA LEU A 26 25.58 -12.59 -2.43
C LEU A 26 26.23 -11.35 -1.78
N GLY A 27 25.74 -10.14 -2.08
CA GLY A 27 26.33 -8.89 -1.58
C GLY A 27 27.76 -8.66 -2.09
N VAL A 28 28.08 -9.14 -3.29
CA VAL A 28 29.39 -8.97 -3.93
C VAL A 28 29.24 -8.25 -5.28
N THR A 29 30.35 -7.81 -5.87
CA THR A 29 30.30 -7.22 -7.21
C THR A 29 30.25 -8.29 -8.30
N VAL A 30 29.69 -7.97 -9.46
CA VAL A 30 29.75 -8.86 -10.64
C VAL A 30 31.20 -9.18 -11.01
N GLN A 31 32.11 -8.21 -10.88
CA GLN A 31 33.55 -8.44 -11.12
C GLN A 31 34.14 -9.49 -10.17
N THR A 32 33.71 -9.51 -8.90
CA THR A 32 34.12 -10.55 -7.94
C THR A 32 33.69 -11.94 -8.42
N LEU A 33 32.47 -12.08 -8.93
CA LEU A 33 31.99 -13.35 -9.50
C LEU A 33 32.76 -13.76 -10.75
N ILE A 34 33.05 -12.81 -11.65
CA ILE A 34 33.85 -13.06 -12.86
C ILE A 34 35.24 -13.55 -12.45
N ASN A 35 35.89 -12.87 -11.52
CA ASN A 35 37.21 -13.25 -11.03
C ASN A 35 37.21 -14.65 -10.41
N TRP A 36 36.17 -14.99 -9.65
CA TRP A 36 36.01 -16.34 -9.08
C TRP A 36 35.79 -17.41 -10.15
N LYS A 37 35.06 -17.12 -11.22
CA LYS A 37 34.85 -18.06 -12.33
C LYS A 37 36.09 -18.25 -13.21
N GLN A 38 36.89 -17.20 -13.40
CA GLN A 38 38.04 -17.20 -14.30
C GLN A 38 39.31 -17.75 -13.67
N ARG A 39 39.50 -17.56 -12.37
CA ARG A 39 40.60 -18.20 -11.65
C ARG A 39 40.24 -19.67 -11.49
N ASP A 40 41.02 -20.56 -12.10
CA ASP A 40 40.88 -22.02 -11.91
C ASP A 40 41.35 -22.49 -10.51
N GLU A 41 41.21 -21.61 -9.53
CA GLU A 41 41.58 -21.79 -8.15
C GLU A 41 40.36 -22.18 -7.33
N ASP A 42 40.63 -22.91 -6.27
CA ASP A 42 39.62 -23.21 -5.27
C ASP A 42 39.31 -21.97 -4.42
N LEU A 43 38.03 -21.73 -4.15
CA LEU A 43 37.63 -20.71 -3.19
C LEU A 43 38.14 -21.10 -1.80
N SER A 44 38.81 -20.15 -1.15
CA SER A 44 39.23 -20.30 0.24
C SER A 44 38.03 -20.27 1.20
N PRO A 45 38.12 -20.92 2.37
CA PRO A 45 37.08 -20.84 3.40
C PRO A 45 36.72 -19.40 3.78
N LEU A 46 37.71 -18.49 3.82
CA LEU A 46 37.51 -17.07 4.12
C LEU A 46 36.67 -16.35 3.06
N GLN A 47 36.88 -16.65 1.77
CA GLN A 47 36.07 -16.08 0.69
C GLN A 47 34.61 -16.52 0.79
N VAL A 48 34.38 -17.81 1.08
CA VAL A 48 33.03 -18.36 1.26
C VAL A 48 32.35 -17.74 2.49
N ALA A 49 33.03 -17.71 3.64
CA ALA A 49 32.51 -17.11 4.86
C ALA A 49 32.18 -15.62 4.68
N SER A 50 33.04 -14.88 3.97
CA SER A 50 32.82 -13.46 3.67
C SER A 50 31.61 -13.25 2.77
N ALA A 51 31.41 -14.09 1.75
CA ALA A 51 30.21 -14.00 0.90
C ALA A 51 28.93 -14.33 1.67
N LEU A 52 28.95 -15.31 2.58
CA LEU A 52 27.79 -15.60 3.44
C LEU A 52 27.44 -14.42 4.35
N ALA A 53 28.44 -13.79 4.97
CA ALA A 53 28.22 -12.61 5.81
C ALA A 53 27.67 -11.42 5.01
N LYS A 54 28.19 -11.20 3.80
CA LYS A 54 27.72 -10.17 2.87
C LYS A 54 26.30 -10.45 2.36
N SER A 55 26.01 -11.68 2.01
CA SER A 55 24.68 -12.12 1.57
C SER A 55 23.63 -11.87 2.66
N ARG A 56 23.93 -12.22 3.91
CA ARG A 56 23.05 -11.91 5.07
C ARG A 56 22.80 -10.41 5.18
N SER A 57 23.84 -9.59 5.05
CA SER A 57 23.72 -8.13 5.12
C SER A 57 22.89 -7.57 3.95
N ALA A 58 23.11 -8.09 2.74
CA ALA A 58 22.35 -7.73 1.54
C ALA A 58 20.87 -8.12 1.65
N ALA A 59 20.57 -9.29 2.23
CA ALA A 59 19.21 -9.73 2.48
C ALA A 59 18.47 -8.79 3.47
N VAL A 60 19.12 -8.40 4.57
CA VAL A 60 18.55 -7.43 5.53
C VAL A 60 18.27 -6.09 4.85
N LEU A 61 19.23 -5.56 4.07
CA LEU A 61 19.05 -4.30 3.37
C LEU A 61 17.93 -4.36 2.33
N THR A 62 17.84 -5.48 1.61
CA THR A 62 16.79 -5.71 0.61
C THR A 62 15.43 -5.78 1.27
N SER A 63 15.30 -6.54 2.36
CA SER A 63 14.10 -6.60 3.18
C SER A 63 13.68 -5.20 3.62
N GLN A 64 14.55 -4.44 4.30
CA GLN A 64 14.25 -3.08 4.76
C GLN A 64 13.76 -2.13 3.65
N ARG A 65 14.28 -2.26 2.43
CA ARG A 65 13.88 -1.42 1.28
C ARG A 65 12.60 -1.88 0.60
N GLN A 66 12.29 -3.16 0.65
CA GLN A 66 11.16 -3.76 -0.06
C GLN A 66 9.95 -3.96 0.85
N THR A 67 10.12 -3.92 2.17
CA THR A 67 9.03 -4.10 3.13
C THR A 67 7.92 -3.08 2.95
N ILE A 68 8.25 -1.80 2.66
CA ILE A 68 7.27 -0.74 2.45
C ILE A 68 7.71 0.08 1.24
N GLN A 69 6.84 0.18 0.24
CA GLN A 69 7.10 0.94 -0.98
C GLN A 69 5.91 1.87 -1.25
N PRO A 70 6.11 3.20 -1.28
CA PRO A 70 5.04 4.13 -1.63
C PRO A 70 4.60 3.90 -3.07
N ILE A 71 3.29 3.80 -3.27
CA ILE A 71 2.66 3.80 -4.60
C ILE A 71 2.27 5.23 -4.93
N VAL A 72 1.58 5.89 -4.00
CA VAL A 72 1.18 7.30 -4.09
C VAL A 72 0.95 7.86 -2.70
N GLU A 73 1.18 9.15 -2.52
CA GLU A 73 1.02 9.84 -1.24
C GLU A 73 0.18 11.10 -1.45
N LEU A 74 -0.82 11.29 -0.57
CA LEU A 74 -1.72 12.45 -0.56
C LEU A 74 -2.32 12.77 -1.94
N TYR A 75 -2.69 11.73 -2.70
CA TYR A 75 -3.30 11.89 -4.00
C TYR A 75 -4.73 12.39 -3.87
N ALA A 76 -5.05 13.48 -4.59
CA ALA A 76 -6.39 14.07 -4.57
C ALA A 76 -7.42 13.11 -5.17
N ILE A 77 -8.47 12.84 -4.41
CA ILE A 77 -9.57 11.97 -4.81
C ILE A 77 -10.42 12.72 -5.83
N ASN A 78 -10.61 12.11 -6.99
CA ASN A 78 -11.60 12.53 -7.96
C ASN A 78 -12.74 11.52 -7.92
N CYS A 79 -13.68 11.74 -7.01
CA CYS A 79 -14.77 10.83 -6.75
C CYS A 79 -15.65 10.69 -8.00
N CYS A 80 -15.75 9.48 -8.53
CA CYS A 80 -16.54 9.19 -9.73
C CYS A 80 -17.45 8.00 -9.50
N GLU A 81 -18.63 8.02 -10.12
CA GLU A 81 -19.53 6.87 -10.08
C GLU A 81 -18.93 5.69 -10.85
N THR A 82 -19.12 4.50 -10.29
CA THR A 82 -18.85 3.25 -11.02
C THR A 82 -19.73 3.17 -12.27
N ALA A 83 -19.23 2.53 -13.33
CA ALA A 83 -19.96 2.38 -14.60
C ALA A 83 -21.36 1.72 -14.51
N ARG A 84 -21.72 1.12 -13.36
CA ARG A 84 -23.04 0.52 -13.10
C ARG A 84 -23.89 1.31 -12.08
N GLY A 85 -23.46 2.51 -11.69
CA GLY A 85 -24.17 3.39 -10.74
C GLY A 85 -24.31 2.82 -9.33
N SER A 86 -23.56 1.78 -8.97
CA SER A 86 -23.75 1.02 -7.73
C SER A 86 -22.88 1.50 -6.57
N GLY A 87 -22.03 2.51 -6.78
CA GLY A 87 -21.05 3.00 -5.81
C GLY A 87 -20.05 3.97 -6.43
N TRP A 88 -19.17 4.49 -5.59
CA TRP A 88 -18.16 5.48 -5.90
C TRP A 88 -16.77 4.86 -6.03
N GLN A 89 -15.89 5.47 -6.81
CA GLN A 89 -14.48 5.11 -6.89
C GLN A 89 -13.62 6.31 -6.54
N VAL A 90 -12.43 6.05 -5.99
CA VAL A 90 -11.50 7.12 -5.58
C VAL A 90 -10.88 7.87 -6.78
N ILE A 91 -10.84 7.21 -7.94
CA ILE A 91 -10.47 7.73 -9.26
C ILE A 91 -11.21 6.89 -10.32
N ASP A 92 -11.36 7.42 -11.54
CA ASP A 92 -11.88 6.64 -12.67
C ASP A 92 -10.80 5.66 -13.18
N GLY A 93 -9.67 6.22 -13.64
CA GLY A 93 -8.59 5.45 -14.26
C GLY A 93 -9.06 4.65 -15.47
N GLY A 94 -10.08 5.14 -16.16
CA GLY A 94 -10.61 4.59 -17.41
C GLY A 94 -9.75 4.92 -18.62
N SER A 95 -10.16 4.45 -19.79
CA SER A 95 -9.44 4.68 -21.06
C SER A 95 -9.37 6.16 -21.46
N GLN A 96 -10.32 6.98 -21.02
CA GLN A 96 -10.37 8.42 -21.29
C GLN A 96 -9.67 9.28 -20.24
N ASP A 97 -9.18 8.68 -19.15
CA ASP A 97 -8.49 9.41 -18.08
C ASP A 97 -7.02 9.73 -18.48
N THR A 98 -6.30 10.44 -17.63
CA THR A 98 -4.88 10.74 -17.80
C THR A 98 -4.02 9.47 -17.78
N LEU A 99 -2.87 9.50 -18.47
CA LEU A 99 -1.87 8.42 -18.40
C LEU A 99 -1.43 8.14 -16.96
N TYR A 100 -1.34 9.18 -16.13
CA TYR A 100 -0.98 9.08 -14.73
C TYR A 100 -2.04 8.30 -13.93
N ALA A 101 -3.32 8.69 -14.02
CA ALA A 101 -4.41 8.02 -13.31
C ALA A 101 -4.56 6.55 -13.73
N ARG A 102 -4.40 6.24 -15.02
CA ARG A 102 -4.35 4.85 -15.52
C ARG A 102 -3.19 4.06 -14.93
N GLY A 103 -1.99 4.64 -14.91
CA GLY A 103 -0.79 4.04 -14.32
C GLY A 103 -0.96 3.78 -12.82
N LEU A 104 -1.53 4.75 -12.10
CA LEU A 104 -1.84 4.64 -10.68
C LEU A 104 -2.81 3.50 -10.40
N LYS A 105 -3.95 3.47 -11.12
CA LYS A 105 -4.92 2.37 -10.99
C LYS A 105 -4.27 1.01 -11.25
N ALA A 106 -3.48 0.87 -12.31
CA ALA A 106 -2.79 -0.36 -12.64
C ALA A 106 -1.79 -0.79 -11.53
N ALA A 107 -1.12 0.17 -10.87
CA ALA A 107 -0.24 -0.12 -9.74
C ALA A 107 -1.05 -0.59 -8.50
N LEU A 108 -2.18 0.06 -8.20
CA LEU A 108 -3.07 -0.31 -7.10
C LEU A 108 -3.76 -1.67 -7.33
N GLU A 109 -4.06 -2.02 -8.57
CA GLU A 109 -4.64 -3.31 -8.96
C GLU A 109 -3.65 -4.48 -8.88
N LYS A 110 -2.34 -4.20 -8.87
CA LYS A 110 -1.29 -5.23 -8.77
C LYS A 110 -0.68 -5.33 -7.37
N SER A 111 -1.05 -4.44 -6.46
CA SER A 111 -0.41 -4.32 -5.16
C SER A 111 -1.31 -4.77 -4.03
N TYR A 112 -0.65 -5.27 -2.98
CA TYR A 112 -1.22 -5.57 -1.67
C TYR A 112 -0.46 -4.70 -0.65
N GLY A 113 -1.12 -4.30 0.42
CA GLY A 113 -0.49 -3.45 1.41
C GLY A 113 -1.46 -2.60 2.22
N ILE A 114 -1.12 -1.32 2.41
CA ILE A 114 -1.82 -0.40 3.30
C ILE A 114 -2.26 0.83 2.53
N TYR A 115 -3.42 1.37 2.88
CA TYR A 115 -3.91 2.64 2.38
C TYR A 115 -4.43 3.51 3.52
N VAL A 116 -4.37 4.82 3.32
CA VAL A 116 -4.83 5.83 4.27
C VAL A 116 -5.70 6.84 3.52
N PHE A 117 -6.87 7.16 4.07
CA PHE A 117 -7.71 8.26 3.61
C PHE A 117 -7.54 9.47 4.51
N TYR A 118 -7.58 10.66 3.92
CA TYR A 118 -7.41 11.93 4.61
C TYR A 118 -8.55 12.90 4.27
N ASP A 119 -8.85 13.80 5.19
CA ASP A 119 -9.75 14.94 4.94
C ASP A 119 -9.07 16.05 4.13
N SER A 120 -9.79 17.16 3.91
CA SER A 120 -9.28 18.31 3.18
C SER A 120 -8.10 19.03 3.85
N GLN A 121 -7.86 18.79 5.14
CA GLN A 121 -6.72 19.33 5.89
C GLN A 121 -5.52 18.36 5.91
N GLY A 122 -5.64 17.19 5.28
CA GLY A 122 -4.62 16.15 5.31
C GLY A 122 -4.60 15.36 6.62
N LYS A 123 -5.65 15.45 7.44
CA LYS A 123 -5.77 14.66 8.66
C LYS A 123 -6.22 13.24 8.31
N ALA A 124 -5.56 12.24 8.88
CA ALA A 124 -5.91 10.85 8.64
C ALA A 124 -7.32 10.53 9.17
N LEU A 125 -8.20 10.08 8.29
CA LEU A 125 -9.57 9.67 8.59
C LEU A 125 -9.69 8.16 8.76
N TYR A 126 -8.94 7.39 7.98
CA TYR A 126 -9.05 5.93 8.00
C TYR A 126 -7.79 5.27 7.51
N VAL A 127 -7.38 4.20 8.18
CA VAL A 127 -6.31 3.31 7.74
C VAL A 127 -6.90 1.95 7.44
N GLY A 128 -6.57 1.38 6.29
CA GLY A 128 -7.00 0.03 5.94
C GLY A 128 -5.86 -0.81 5.38
N LYS A 129 -6.00 -2.13 5.52
CA LYS A 129 -5.11 -3.14 4.93
C LYS A 129 -5.77 -3.87 3.78
N ALA A 130 -4.99 -4.22 2.78
CA ALA A 130 -5.39 -4.99 1.61
C ALA A 130 -4.46 -6.19 1.46
N ARG A 131 -4.82 -7.30 2.11
CA ARG A 131 -4.03 -8.55 2.13
C ARG A 131 -4.65 -9.65 1.28
N LEU A 132 -5.94 -9.90 1.46
CA LEU A 132 -6.67 -10.94 0.72
C LEU A 132 -7.09 -10.49 -0.69
N GLN A 133 -7.04 -9.20 -0.95
CA GLN A 133 -7.35 -8.60 -2.22
C GLN A 133 -6.50 -7.35 -2.43
N THR A 134 -6.48 -6.87 -3.67
CA THR A 134 -5.63 -5.77 -4.09
C THR A 134 -6.03 -4.47 -3.39
N VAL A 135 -5.06 -3.56 -3.25
CA VAL A 135 -5.30 -2.23 -2.67
C VAL A 135 -6.46 -1.55 -3.36
N TRP A 136 -6.53 -1.61 -4.69
CA TRP A 136 -7.64 -1.06 -5.47
C TRP A 136 -9.02 -1.56 -5.02
N LYS A 137 -9.18 -2.89 -4.85
CA LYS A 137 -10.47 -3.48 -4.50
C LYS A 137 -10.87 -3.12 -3.08
N GLU A 138 -9.97 -3.31 -2.11
CA GLU A 138 -10.31 -3.05 -0.70
C GLU A 138 -10.54 -1.56 -0.43
N MET A 139 -9.70 -0.69 -0.99
CA MET A 139 -9.84 0.75 -0.80
C MET A 139 -11.18 1.26 -1.31
N ASN A 140 -11.64 0.84 -2.50
CA ASN A 140 -12.95 1.23 -3.02
C ASN A 140 -14.11 0.60 -2.22
N LEU A 141 -13.97 -0.62 -1.69
CA LEU A 141 -14.98 -1.19 -0.79
C LEU A 141 -15.09 -0.39 0.51
N ALA A 142 -13.95 -0.03 1.12
CA ALA A 142 -13.92 0.77 2.33
C ALA A 142 -14.47 2.18 2.10
N PHE A 143 -14.18 2.78 0.94
CA PHE A 143 -14.66 4.10 0.52
C PHE A 143 -16.20 4.21 0.53
N ASN A 144 -16.88 3.13 0.14
CA ASN A 144 -18.35 3.07 0.05
C ASN A 144 -19.06 2.54 1.30
N ARG A 145 -18.32 1.98 2.26
CA ARG A 145 -18.88 1.30 3.43
C ARG A 145 -19.62 2.31 4.32
N LYS A 146 -20.85 1.97 4.71
CA LYS A 146 -21.57 2.73 5.76
C LYS A 146 -20.84 2.55 7.08
N ARG A 147 -20.65 3.65 7.82
CA ARG A 147 -20.02 3.65 9.13
C ARG A 147 -20.97 4.33 10.11
N ASP A 148 -21.19 3.67 11.24
CA ASP A 148 -22.10 4.18 12.30
C ASP A 148 -21.38 5.12 13.29
N VAL A 149 -20.06 5.29 13.13
CA VAL A 149 -19.19 5.96 14.11
C VAL A 149 -19.11 7.47 13.91
N GLN A 150 -19.53 8.00 12.75
CA GLN A 150 -19.40 9.41 12.43
C GLN A 150 -20.73 10.00 11.98
N MET A 151 -21.43 10.59 12.94
CA MET A 151 -22.58 11.44 12.68
C MET A 151 -22.10 12.89 12.55
N VAL A 152 -22.40 13.51 11.41
CA VAL A 152 -22.24 14.96 11.22
C VAL A 152 -23.62 15.58 11.19
N THR A 153 -23.81 16.66 11.93
CA THR A 153 -25.06 17.41 11.91
C THR A 153 -25.12 18.24 10.64
N LEU A 154 -25.96 17.81 9.69
CA LEU A 154 -26.15 18.44 8.40
C LEU A 154 -27.60 18.85 8.20
N VAL A 155 -27.79 19.86 7.36
CA VAL A 155 -29.11 20.22 6.85
C VAL A 155 -29.33 19.49 5.54
N HIS A 156 -30.47 18.81 5.40
CA HIS A 156 -30.83 18.19 4.14
C HIS A 156 -31.30 19.26 3.14
N HIS A 157 -30.62 19.34 2.00
CA HIS A 157 -31.04 20.11 0.84
C HIS A 157 -31.77 19.19 -0.14
N PRO A 158 -32.92 19.60 -0.72
CA PRO A 158 -33.66 18.76 -1.65
C PRO A 158 -32.85 18.45 -2.91
N ASP A 159 -32.83 17.18 -3.32
CA ASP A 159 -32.20 16.74 -4.58
C ASP A 159 -33.11 16.92 -5.80
N ARG A 160 -34.42 17.09 -5.58
CA ARG A 160 -35.43 17.25 -6.63
C ARG A 160 -35.44 18.67 -7.18
N ASN A 161 -35.80 18.81 -8.45
CA ASN A 161 -36.01 20.14 -9.05
C ASN A 161 -37.25 20.81 -8.43
N GLN A 162 -37.03 21.78 -7.54
CA GLN A 162 -38.05 22.54 -6.86
C GLN A 162 -37.57 23.97 -6.61
N GLU A 163 -38.51 24.89 -6.36
CA GLU A 163 -38.20 26.29 -6.12
C GLU A 163 -37.31 26.47 -4.86
N PHE A 164 -36.29 27.31 -5.00
CA PHE A 164 -35.35 27.62 -3.93
C PHE A 164 -36.01 28.54 -2.90
N GLN A 165 -35.95 28.13 -1.64
CA GLN A 165 -36.39 28.95 -0.51
C GLN A 165 -35.21 29.24 0.43
N PRO A 166 -34.90 30.52 0.71
CA PRO A 166 -33.83 30.91 1.61
C PRO A 166 -34.18 30.52 3.06
N GLY A 167 -33.15 30.42 3.91
CA GLY A 167 -33.32 30.06 5.32
C GLY A 167 -34.14 31.07 6.13
N SER A 168 -34.25 32.31 5.65
CA SER A 168 -35.13 33.35 6.20
C SER A 168 -36.63 33.04 6.01
N GLU A 169 -36.98 32.30 4.97
CA GLU A 169 -38.38 31.94 4.65
C GLU A 169 -38.73 30.53 5.14
N LYS A 170 -37.79 29.59 4.99
CA LYS A 170 -37.97 28.20 5.43
C LYS A 170 -36.73 27.70 6.16
N LEU A 171 -36.83 27.66 7.48
CA LEU A 171 -35.78 27.10 8.33
C LEU A 171 -35.72 25.58 8.14
N ARG A 172 -34.56 25.09 7.72
CA ARG A 172 -34.29 23.65 7.60
C ARG A 172 -33.62 23.16 8.87
N GLN A 173 -34.16 22.09 9.47
CA GLN A 173 -33.65 21.55 10.73
C GLN A 173 -32.36 20.76 10.52
N PRO A 174 -31.29 21.05 11.26
CA PRO A 174 -30.09 20.22 11.25
C PRO A 174 -30.38 18.83 11.82
N LYS A 175 -29.85 17.79 11.18
CA LYS A 175 -30.00 16.39 11.59
C LYS A 175 -28.66 15.67 11.60
N ALA A 176 -28.48 14.80 12.60
CA ALA A 176 -27.37 13.88 12.62
C ALA A 176 -27.44 12.94 11.40
N THR A 177 -26.40 12.96 10.58
CA THR A 177 -26.31 12.22 9.31
C THR A 177 -25.05 11.36 9.34
N ASN A 178 -25.19 10.07 9.06
CA ASN A 178 -24.04 9.17 8.88
C ASN A 178 -23.40 9.42 7.52
N LEU A 179 -22.15 9.84 7.53
CA LEU A 179 -21.36 10.04 6.31
C LEU A 179 -20.46 8.84 6.04
N LYS A 180 -20.25 8.55 4.76
CA LYS A 180 -19.29 7.55 4.27
C LYS A 180 -17.92 8.21 4.07
N LEU A 181 -16.90 7.39 3.86
CA LEU A 181 -15.58 7.90 3.48
C LEU A 181 -15.62 8.65 2.14
N CYS A 182 -16.47 8.25 1.20
CA CYS A 182 -16.67 9.00 -0.05
C CYS A 182 -17.20 10.42 0.14
N ASP A 183 -17.85 10.70 1.26
CA ASP A 183 -18.39 12.03 1.56
C ASP A 183 -17.37 12.93 2.28
N LEU A 184 -16.28 12.34 2.79
CA LEU A 184 -15.34 12.99 3.72
C LEU A 184 -13.90 13.04 3.24
N ALA A 185 -13.45 12.01 2.52
CA ALA A 185 -12.06 11.88 2.13
C ALA A 185 -11.75 12.74 0.89
N PHE A 186 -10.71 13.55 1.00
CA PHE A 186 -10.18 14.39 -0.08
C PHE A 186 -8.90 13.84 -0.67
N TYR A 187 -8.09 13.14 0.12
CA TYR A 187 -6.84 12.54 -0.34
C TYR A 187 -6.72 11.08 0.07
N PHE A 188 -5.88 10.33 -0.63
CA PHE A 188 -5.42 9.03 -0.17
C PHE A 188 -3.92 8.81 -0.40
N SER A 189 -3.33 7.99 0.45
CA SER A 189 -1.99 7.43 0.28
C SER A 189 -2.10 5.91 0.21
N ALA A 190 -1.26 5.28 -0.59
CA ALA A 190 -1.21 3.84 -0.73
C ALA A 190 0.24 3.35 -0.79
N TYR A 191 0.49 2.25 -0.09
CA TYR A 191 1.81 1.64 0.04
C TYR A 191 1.67 0.16 -0.29
N LYS A 192 2.57 -0.33 -1.13
CA LYS A 192 2.81 -1.77 -1.25
C LYS A 192 3.59 -2.19 -0.02
N VAL A 193 3.14 -3.26 0.62
CA VAL A 193 3.76 -3.78 1.84
C VAL A 193 3.95 -5.28 1.69
N ASP A 194 5.06 -5.79 2.19
CA ASP A 194 5.33 -7.22 2.25
C ASP A 194 4.27 -7.95 3.10
N ASP A 195 3.80 -9.12 2.65
CA ASP A 195 2.60 -9.79 3.19
C ASP A 195 2.67 -10.00 4.71
N GLU A 196 3.84 -10.39 5.20
CA GLU A 196 4.08 -10.65 6.62
C GLU A 196 4.00 -9.39 7.49
N MET A 197 4.20 -8.21 6.89
CA MET A 197 4.28 -6.92 7.61
C MET A 197 3.00 -6.09 7.51
N ILE A 198 2.06 -6.45 6.63
CA ILE A 198 0.81 -5.70 6.40
C ILE A 198 0.05 -5.45 7.71
N GLU A 199 -0.11 -6.50 8.51
CA GLU A 199 -0.95 -6.42 9.70
C GLU A 199 -0.25 -5.71 10.86
N ASP A 200 1.06 -5.86 10.97
CA ASP A 200 1.85 -5.16 11.99
C ASP A 200 1.88 -3.66 11.74
N LEU A 201 2.02 -3.26 10.47
CA LEU A 201 2.03 -1.85 10.09
C LEU A 201 0.64 -1.22 10.17
N GLU A 202 -0.42 -1.93 9.81
CA GLU A 202 -1.79 -1.45 10.06
C GLU A 202 -2.04 -1.30 11.57
N ALA A 203 -1.67 -2.29 12.38
CA ALA A 203 -1.82 -2.25 13.82
C ALA A 203 -1.03 -1.07 14.46
N LEU A 204 0.15 -0.76 13.92
CA LEU A 204 0.93 0.41 14.30
C LEU A 204 0.20 1.71 13.96
N LEU A 205 -0.26 1.88 12.72
CA LEU A 205 -0.92 3.10 12.27
C LEU A 205 -2.24 3.35 12.99
N VAL A 206 -3.06 2.31 13.19
CA VAL A 206 -4.32 2.42 13.93
C VAL A 206 -4.08 2.89 15.38
N ARG A 207 -2.96 2.49 15.98
CA ARG A 207 -2.52 2.97 17.32
C ARG A 207 -1.85 4.33 17.31
N GLY A 208 -1.18 4.69 16.21
CA GLY A 208 -0.52 5.98 16.05
C GLY A 208 -1.51 7.12 15.86
N PHE A 209 -2.72 6.82 15.36
CA PHE A 209 -3.80 7.78 15.12
C PHE A 209 -5.09 7.42 15.89
N PRO A 210 -5.02 7.11 17.20
CA PRO A 210 -6.10 6.43 17.92
C PRO A 210 -7.36 7.29 18.09
N ASN A 211 -7.23 8.62 18.04
CA ASN A 211 -8.33 9.58 18.19
C ASN A 211 -8.77 10.23 16.87
N ASP A 212 -8.03 9.96 15.79
CA ASP A 212 -8.26 10.61 14.50
C ASP A 212 -8.97 9.66 13.53
N LEU A 213 -8.72 8.36 13.65
CA LEU A 213 -9.24 7.37 12.73
C LEU A 213 -10.67 6.93 13.06
N LEU A 214 -11.42 6.70 11.99
CA LEU A 214 -12.75 6.10 11.97
C LEU A 214 -12.71 4.56 12.02
N ASN A 215 -11.58 3.99 12.45
CA ASN A 215 -11.39 2.56 12.64
C ASN A 215 -12.12 2.12 13.91
N ILE A 216 -13.10 1.21 13.78
CA ILE A 216 -13.86 0.69 14.94
C ILE A 216 -13.03 -0.29 15.76
N LYS A 217 -12.14 -1.04 15.10
CA LYS A 217 -11.36 -2.11 15.71
C LYS A 217 -9.91 -1.71 15.86
N MET A 218 -9.38 -1.94 17.05
CA MET A 218 -7.94 -1.93 17.31
C MET A 218 -7.35 -3.27 16.87
N GLU A 219 -6.65 -3.25 15.74
CA GLU A 219 -6.00 -4.44 15.18
C GLU A 219 -4.85 -4.92 16.08
N LYS A 220 -4.38 -6.15 15.97
CA LYS A 220 -3.29 -6.67 16.83
C LYS A 220 -2.06 -6.99 16.00
N PHE A 221 -0.88 -6.67 16.55
CA PHE A 221 0.38 -7.14 15.99
C PHE A 221 0.35 -8.66 15.81
N ALA A 222 0.82 -9.15 14.68
CA ALA A 222 0.82 -10.57 14.29
C ALA A 222 1.55 -11.42 15.34
N SER A 223 2.67 -10.92 15.88
CA SER A 223 3.44 -11.56 16.95
C SER A 223 2.67 -11.78 18.27
N LEU A 224 1.58 -11.06 18.48
CA LEU A 224 0.73 -11.12 19.69
C LEU A 224 -0.52 -11.99 19.52
N ARG A 225 -0.69 -12.69 18.38
CA ARG A 225 -1.86 -13.54 18.11
C ARG A 225 -1.65 -15.02 18.42
N LYS A 226 -0.78 -15.32 19.39
CA LYS A 226 -0.62 -16.68 19.93
C LYS A 226 -1.94 -17.24 20.42
#